data_AF-A0A450ZBI1-F1
#
_entry.id   AF-A0A450ZBI1-F1
#
_cell.length_a   1.000
_cell.length_b   1.000
_cell.length_c   1.000
_cell.angle_alpha   90.00
_cell.angle_beta   90.00
_cell.angle_gamma   90.00
#
_symmetry.space_group_name_H-M   'P 1'
#
loop_
_entity.id
_entity.type
_entity.pdbx_description
1 polymer ?
#
loop_
_entity_poly.entity_id
_entity_poly.type
_entity_poly.pdbx_seq_one_letter_code
_entity_poly.pdbx_strand_id
1 'polypeptide(L)' 'MLRIKAYNSNYISLKHIDRYLSEFSFRLNQGNVKIHTLTRMVSLIKGIFGKRLTYKALIEK' A
#
# COMPACT_ATOMS: atom_id res chain seq x y z
N MET A 1 -4.85 30.76 -2.11
CA MET A 1 -3.68 29.91 -1.76
C MET A 1 -4.09 28.96 -0.64
N LEU A 2 -4.63 27.79 -0.99
CA LEU A 2 -5.17 26.83 0.00
C LEU A 2 -4.03 25.95 0.54
N ARG A 3 -3.70 26.15 1.81
CA ARG A 3 -2.69 25.39 2.55
C ARG A 3 -3.31 24.08 3.03
N ILE A 4 -3.02 22.99 2.33
CA ILE A 4 -3.42 21.63 2.72
C ILE A 4 -2.74 21.31 4.06
N LYS A 5 -3.54 21.20 5.14
CA LYS A 5 -3.05 20.69 6.42
C LYS A 5 -2.93 19.16 6.28
N ALA A 6 -1.71 18.67 6.23
CA ALA A 6 -1.41 17.24 6.25
C ALA A 6 -1.87 16.65 7.59
N TYR A 7 -2.96 15.89 7.56
CA TYR A 7 -3.51 15.21 8.72
C TYR A 7 -2.69 13.94 8.96
N ASN A 8 -1.92 13.94 10.06
CA ASN A 8 -1.30 12.80 10.75
C ASN A 8 -0.75 11.65 9.87
N SER A 9 0.53 11.76 9.50
CA SER A 9 1.38 10.57 9.31
C SER A 9 2.60 10.73 10.22
N ASN A 10 2.51 10.19 11.43
CA ASN A 10 3.49 10.39 12.52
C ASN A 10 4.89 9.78 12.29
N TYR A 11 5.30 9.51 11.04
CA TYR A 11 6.60 8.89 10.73
C TYR A 11 7.31 9.47 9.51
N ILE A 12 6.72 10.41 8.78
CA ILE A 12 7.31 10.92 7.52
C ILE A 12 7.64 12.40 7.69
N SER A 13 8.94 12.70 7.83
CA SER A 13 9.44 14.07 7.76
C SER A 13 9.11 14.70 6.40
N LEU A 14 8.65 15.96 6.40
CA LEU A 14 8.34 16.73 5.19
C LEU A 14 9.47 16.69 4.15
N LYS A 15 10.73 16.58 4.60
CA LYS A 15 11.94 16.48 3.76
C LYS A 15 11.95 15.27 2.83
N HIS A 16 11.15 14.24 3.11
CA HIS A 16 11.14 12.99 2.35
C HIS A 16 9.84 12.76 1.57
N ILE A 17 8.87 13.67 1.65
CA ILE A 17 7.57 13.50 0.98
C ILE A 17 7.74 13.40 -0.54
N ASP A 18 8.56 14.26 -1.14
CA ASP A 18 8.78 14.23 -2.60
C ASP A 18 9.46 12.94 -3.06
N ARG A 19 10.33 12.36 -2.23
CA ARG A 19 10.94 11.04 -2.49
C ARG A 19 9.90 9.93 -2.41
N TYR A 20 9.02 9.95 -1.42
CA TYR A 20 7.92 8.98 -1.31
C TYR A 20 6.91 9.11 -2.44
N LEU A 21 6.56 10.33 -2.85
CA LEU A 21 5.63 10.60 -3.95
C LEU A 21 6.20 10.19 -5.30
N SER A 22 7.48 10.46 -5.55
CA SER A 22 8.17 10.03 -6.77
C SER A 22 8.31 8.51 -6.82
N GLU A 23 8.64 7.85 -5.71
CA GLU A 23 8.71 6.38 -5.63
C GLU A 23 7.33 5.72 -5.76
N PHE A 24 6.29 6.30 -5.15
CA PHE A 24 4.91 5.87 -5.34
C PHE A 24 4.49 6.01 -6.80
N SER A 25 4.73 7.16 -7.42
CA SER A 25 4.41 7.43 -8.83
C SER A 25 5.19 6.52 -9.78
N PHE A 26 6.47 6.23 -9.48
CA PHE A 26 7.27 5.28 -10.23
C PHE A 26 6.68 3.87 -10.15
N ARG A 27 6.34 3.38 -8.95
CA ARG A 27 5.69 2.07 -8.76
C ARG A 27 4.31 1.97 -9.42
N LEU A 28 3.58 3.08 -9.53
CA LEU A 28 2.24 3.12 -10.11
C LEU A 28 2.24 3.30 -11.64
N ASN A 29 3.16 4.10 -12.18
CA ASN A 29 3.11 4.56 -13.57
C ASN A 29 4.28 4.08 -14.46
N GLN A 30 5.47 3.80 -13.91
CA GLN A 30 6.68 3.54 -14.72
C GLN A 30 7.40 2.23 -14.42
N GLY A 31 7.08 1.55 -13.32
CA GLY A 31 7.56 0.21 -13.04
C GLY A 31 6.86 -0.77 -13.96
N ASN A 32 7.46 -1.04 -15.13
CA ASN A 32 7.12 -2.12 -16.06
C ASN A 32 6.22 -3.18 -15.40
N VAL A 33 4.90 -3.05 -15.63
CA VAL A 33 3.87 -3.86 -14.97
C VAL A 33 3.91 -5.25 -15.62
N LYS A 34 4.99 -6.00 -15.34
CA LYS A 34 5.25 -7.36 -15.83
C LYS A 34 4.11 -8.30 -15.44
N ILE A 35 3.37 -7.96 -14.39
CA ILE A 35 2.20 -8.69 -13.90
C ILE A 35 0.99 -7.80 -14.12
N HIS A 36 0.21 -8.13 -15.14
CA HIS A 36 -1.05 -7.46 -15.46
C HIS A 36 -1.93 -7.33 -14.21
N THR A 37 -2.63 -6.20 -14.06
CA THR A 37 -3.43 -5.86 -12.86
C THR A 37 -4.39 -6.99 -12.46
N LEU A 38 -5.00 -7.67 -13.44
CA LEU A 38 -5.86 -8.83 -13.20
C LEU A 38 -5.11 -10.02 -12.60
N THR A 39 -3.90 -10.31 -13.06
CA THR A 39 -3.07 -11.41 -12.53
C THR A 39 -2.73 -11.20 -11.06
N ARG A 40 -2.46 -9.95 -10.67
CA ARG A 40 -2.23 -9.58 -9.27
C ARG A 40 -3.50 -9.72 -8.43
N MET A 41 -4.66 -9.30 -8.94
CA MET A 41 -5.94 -9.51 -8.26
C MET A 41 -6.24 -11.00 -8.03
N VAL A 42 -6.01 -11.83 -9.04
CA VAL A 42 -6.16 -13.29 -8.91
C VAL A 42 -5.23 -13.86 -7.85
N SER A 43 -3.97 -13.42 -7.80
CA SER A 43 -3.01 -13.87 -6.78
C SER A 43 -3.42 -13.46 -5.36
N LEU A 44 -3.96 -12.24 -5.19
CA LEU A 44 -4.46 -11.76 -3.90
C LEU A 44 -5.66 -12.59 -3.43
N ILE A 45 -6.63 -12.82 -4.32
CA ILE A 45 -7.81 -13.63 -4.02
C ILE A 45 -7.38 -15.05 -3.64
N LYS A 46 -6.49 -15.69 -4.42
CA LYS A 46 -5.94 -17.02 -4.11
C LYS A 46 -5.23 -17.06 -2.76
N GLY A 47 -4.48 -16.01 -2.40
CA GLY A 47 -3.72 -15.95 -1.16
C GLY A 47 -4.58 -15.85 0.10
N ILE A 48 -5.79 -15.27 -0.02
CA ILE A 48 -6.75 -15.06 1.07
C ILE A 48 -7.83 -16.15 1.07
N PHE A 49 -8.10 -16.79 -0.07
CA PHE A 49 -9.13 -17.81 -0.18
C PHE A 49 -8.91 -18.94 0.85
N GLY A 50 -9.95 -19.28 1.60
CA GLY A 50 -9.92 -20.30 2.64
C GLY A 50 -9.18 -19.91 3.93
N LYS A 51 -8.50 -18.76 3.99
CA LYS A 51 -7.85 -18.27 5.21
C LYS A 51 -8.78 -17.32 5.95
N ARG A 52 -9.12 -17.67 7.19
CA ARG A 52 -9.90 -16.82 8.09
C ARG A 52 -9.09 -16.50 9.34
N LEU A 53 -8.87 -15.22 9.59
CA LEU A 53 -8.26 -14.73 10.82
C LEU A 53 -9.40 -14.31 11.76
N THR A 54 -9.47 -14.95 12.94
CA THR A 54 -10.41 -14.54 14.00
C THR A 54 -9.67 -13.68 15.01
N TYR A 55 -10.39 -12.77 15.67
CA TYR A 55 -9.81 -11.91 16.69
C TYR A 55 -9.15 -12.72 17.82
N LYS A 56 -9.79 -13.83 18.22
CA LYS A 56 -9.24 -14.79 19.19
C LYS A 56 -7.87 -15.34 18.74
N ALA A 57 -7.75 -15.80 17.50
CA ALA A 57 -6.50 -16.31 16.94
C ALA A 57 -5.39 -15.25 16.79
N LEU A 58 -5.74 -13.96 16.82
CA LEU A 58 -4.77 -12.86 16.76
C LEU A 58 -4.17 -12.53 18.12
N ILE A 59 -4.92 -12.73 19.21
CA ILE A 59 -4.49 -12.39 20.58
C ILE A 59 -3.79 -13.57 21.26
N GLU A 60 -4.11 -14.80 20.88
CA GLU A 60 -3.53 -16.02 21.45
C GLU A 60 -2.10 -16.32 20.95
N LYS A 61 -1.50 -15.44 20.15
CA LYS A 61 -0.18 -15.61 19.53
C LYS A 61 0.83 -14.63 20.12
#